data_AF-X0ZRY9-F1
#
_entry.id   AF-X0ZRY9-F1
#
_cell.length_a   1.000
_cell.length_b   1.000
_cell.length_c   1.000
_cell.angle_alpha   90.00
_cell.angle_beta   90.00
_cell.angle_gamma   90.00
#
_symmetry.space_group_name_H-M   'P 1'
#
loop_
_entity.id
_entity.type
_entity.pdbx_description
1 polymer ?
#
loop_
_entity_poly.entity_id
_entity_poly.type
_entity_poly.pdbx_seq_one_letter_code
_entity_poly.pdbx_strand_id
1 'polypeptide(L)'
;LLDETRGGPPVRPYDIAESFKPEKIGSGTSLYRRSIYTYWRRSGPAPVLEAFDLPNRVVCTAKRDTTNTPLHALVLLNGTQFVEASRVLSERLLHTYSNDSSEAIEHAFFLLTSRHPDKDERKILVKMVEDQRSWYESHPQDAKKLLAVGQKVINENLSEIDVAALSAVLAGLYAHDESVVKR
;
A
#
# COMPACT_ATOMS: atom_id res chain seq x y z
N LEU A 1 7.48 -5.61 3.35
CA LEU A 1 6.68 -6.48 2.47
C LEU A 1 7.46 -6.91 1.23
N LEU A 2 8.11 -5.98 0.53
CA LEU A 2 8.85 -6.22 -0.73
C LEU A 2 9.89 -7.35 -0.63
N ASP A 3 9.88 -8.26 -1.61
CA ASP A 3 10.98 -9.19 -1.88
C ASP A 3 12.04 -8.51 -2.76
N GLU A 4 13.29 -8.49 -2.30
CA GLU A 4 14.41 -7.81 -2.95
C GLU A 4 15.17 -8.69 -3.96
N THR A 5 14.78 -9.96 -4.07
CA THR A 5 15.41 -10.92 -4.97
C THR A 5 15.43 -10.40 -6.42
N ARG A 6 16.58 -10.50 -7.08
CA ARG A 6 16.82 -10.00 -8.45
C ARG A 6 16.75 -11.13 -9.48
N GLY A 7 16.19 -10.84 -10.65
CA GLY A 7 16.04 -11.80 -11.75
C GLY A 7 15.02 -12.92 -11.45
N GLY A 8 14.92 -13.88 -12.35
CA GLY A 8 13.97 -15.00 -12.24
C GLY A 8 12.70 -14.84 -13.09
N PRO A 9 11.77 -15.79 -12.97
CA PRO A 9 10.56 -15.82 -13.80
C PRO A 9 9.59 -14.67 -13.45
N PRO A 10 8.67 -14.32 -14.37
CA PRO A 10 7.60 -13.38 -14.08
C PRO A 10 6.69 -13.88 -12.95
N VAL A 11 6.14 -12.95 -12.19
CA VAL A 11 5.25 -13.24 -11.07
C VAL A 11 3.84 -12.70 -11.29
N ARG A 12 2.90 -13.20 -10.49
CA ARG A 12 1.48 -12.87 -10.64
C ARG A 12 0.93 -12.23 -9.35
N PRO A 13 0.94 -10.89 -9.23
CA PRO A 13 0.35 -10.17 -8.09
C PRO A 13 -1.18 -10.35 -8.01
N TYR A 14 -1.79 -9.82 -6.95
CA TYR A 14 -3.22 -9.97 -6.66
C TYR A 14 -4.14 -9.49 -7.80
N ASP A 15 -3.81 -8.37 -8.43
CA ASP A 15 -4.66 -7.68 -9.39
C ASP A 15 -4.84 -8.44 -10.71
N ILE A 16 -3.97 -9.42 -10.99
CA ILE A 16 -4.07 -10.23 -12.21
C ILE A 16 -5.36 -11.07 -12.27
N ALA A 17 -5.94 -11.41 -11.11
CA ALA A 17 -7.24 -12.07 -11.05
C ALA A 17 -8.38 -11.21 -11.62
N GLU A 18 -8.24 -9.88 -11.56
CA GLU A 18 -9.22 -8.90 -12.03
C GLU A 18 -8.91 -8.39 -13.45
N SER A 19 -7.90 -8.95 -14.11
CA SER A 19 -7.53 -8.56 -15.47
C SER A 19 -8.55 -8.99 -16.50
N PHE A 20 -8.57 -8.34 -17.68
CA PHE A 20 -9.44 -8.73 -18.79
C PHE A 20 -9.31 -10.22 -19.18
N LYS A 21 -8.14 -10.83 -18.93
CA LYS A 21 -7.93 -12.27 -19.06
C LYS A 21 -7.34 -12.80 -17.74
N PRO A 22 -8.20 -13.11 -16.76
CA PRO A 22 -7.78 -13.53 -15.43
C PRO A 22 -6.81 -14.69 -15.47
N GLU A 23 -5.76 -14.61 -14.65
CA GLU A 23 -4.83 -15.71 -14.42
C GLU A 23 -4.73 -15.99 -12.92
N LYS A 24 -4.27 -17.19 -12.57
CA LYS A 24 -4.11 -17.57 -11.17
C LYS A 24 -3.04 -16.70 -10.50
N ILE A 25 -3.38 -16.11 -9.35
CA ILE A 25 -2.43 -15.35 -8.54
C ILE A 25 -1.28 -16.24 -8.05
N GLY A 26 -0.12 -15.64 -7.83
CA GLY A 26 1.02 -16.27 -7.18
C GLY A 26 0.76 -16.55 -5.70
N SER A 27 1.76 -17.09 -5.03
CA SER A 27 1.75 -17.30 -3.58
C SER A 27 3.09 -16.93 -2.96
N GLY A 28 3.08 -16.67 -1.65
CA GLY A 28 4.28 -16.36 -0.88
C GLY A 28 5.02 -15.13 -1.42
N THR A 29 6.35 -15.25 -1.57
CA THR A 29 7.22 -14.14 -2.01
C THR A 29 6.91 -13.64 -3.42
N SER A 30 6.30 -14.47 -4.27
CA SER A 30 5.96 -14.08 -5.65
C SER A 30 4.94 -12.95 -5.72
N LEU A 31 4.09 -12.77 -4.69
CA LEU A 31 3.13 -11.66 -4.63
C LEU A 31 3.78 -10.31 -4.34
N TYR A 32 4.97 -10.30 -3.73
CA TYR A 32 5.59 -9.10 -3.18
C TYR A 32 6.82 -8.66 -3.97
N ARG A 33 6.95 -9.09 -5.23
CA ARG A 33 8.05 -8.68 -6.10
C ARG A 33 7.83 -7.28 -6.65
N ARG A 34 8.94 -6.65 -7.07
CA ARG A 34 8.89 -5.39 -7.81
C ARG A 34 8.03 -5.53 -9.07
N SER A 35 7.27 -4.49 -9.40
CA SER A 35 6.36 -4.44 -10.55
C SER A 35 7.02 -4.74 -11.91
N ILE A 36 8.34 -4.53 -12.03
CA ILE A 36 9.11 -4.92 -13.22
C ILE A 36 9.07 -6.43 -13.51
N TYR A 37 8.83 -7.26 -12.49
CA TYR A 37 8.70 -8.71 -12.62
C TYR A 37 7.25 -9.17 -12.82
N THR A 38 6.28 -8.26 -12.85
CA THR A 38 4.87 -8.61 -13.05
C THR A 38 4.68 -9.26 -14.41
N TYR A 39 3.93 -10.36 -14.43
CA TYR A 39 3.55 -11.07 -15.63
C TYR A 39 2.87 -10.12 -16.62
N TRP A 40 3.38 -10.14 -17.86
CA TRP A 40 2.97 -9.19 -18.88
C TRP A 40 2.32 -9.89 -20.06
N ARG A 41 1.02 -9.63 -20.27
CA ARG A 41 0.27 -10.11 -21.44
C ARG A 41 -0.15 -8.94 -22.31
N ARG A 42 0.13 -9.01 -23.62
CA ARG A 42 -0.13 -7.90 -24.57
C ARG A 42 -1.60 -7.51 -24.69
N SER A 43 -2.52 -8.48 -24.58
CA SER A 43 -3.98 -8.28 -24.73
C SER A 43 -4.73 -8.19 -23.40
N GLY A 44 -4.01 -8.09 -22.27
CA GLY A 44 -4.60 -8.02 -20.93
C GLY A 44 -3.50 -7.83 -19.90
N PRO A 45 -2.87 -6.64 -19.85
CA PRO A 45 -1.85 -6.35 -18.86
C PRO A 45 -2.46 -6.28 -17.44
N ALA A 46 -1.59 -6.15 -16.43
CA ALA A 46 -2.02 -6.11 -15.04
C ALA A 46 -2.87 -4.83 -14.78
N PRO A 47 -4.06 -4.93 -14.16
CA PRO A 47 -4.96 -3.80 -13.97
C PRO A 47 -4.36 -2.61 -13.22
N VAL A 48 -3.52 -2.86 -12.20
CA VAL A 48 -2.85 -1.76 -11.49
C VAL A 48 -1.91 -1.03 -12.43
N LEU A 49 -1.20 -1.71 -13.32
CA LEU A 49 -0.34 -1.03 -14.29
C LEU A 49 -1.17 -0.20 -15.28
N GLU A 50 -2.29 -0.73 -15.77
CA GLU A 50 -3.21 0.00 -16.64
C GLU A 50 -3.76 1.26 -15.97
N ALA A 51 -4.21 1.12 -14.71
CA ALA A 51 -4.69 2.24 -13.93
C ALA A 51 -3.63 3.32 -13.76
N PHE A 52 -2.34 2.95 -13.67
CA PHE A 52 -1.20 3.85 -13.56
C PHE A 52 -0.53 4.12 -14.93
N ASP A 53 -1.34 4.41 -15.96
CA ASP A 53 -0.91 4.88 -17.29
C ASP A 53 0.16 4.03 -17.96
N LEU A 54 -0.03 2.71 -17.99
CA LEU A 54 0.83 1.81 -18.73
C LEU A 54 0.94 2.24 -20.21
N PRO A 55 2.15 2.45 -20.76
CA PRO A 55 2.31 2.83 -22.16
C PRO A 55 1.71 1.82 -23.14
N ASN A 56 1.01 2.33 -24.15
CA ASN A 56 0.47 1.53 -25.24
C ASN A 56 1.63 0.91 -26.07
N ARG A 57 1.48 -0.35 -26.48
CA ARG A 57 2.50 -1.15 -27.19
C ARG A 57 2.28 -1.20 -28.71
N VAL A 58 1.37 -0.38 -29.21
CA VAL A 58 1.13 -0.21 -30.65
C VAL A 58 1.85 1.03 -31.18
N VAL A 59 2.15 2.00 -30.30
CA VAL A 59 2.80 3.26 -30.64
C VAL A 59 4.02 3.50 -29.75
N CYS A 60 5.03 4.18 -30.29
CA CYS A 60 6.20 4.58 -29.51
C CYS A 60 5.79 5.61 -28.44
N THR A 61 6.19 5.38 -27.18
CA THR A 61 5.99 6.31 -26.07
C THR A 61 7.36 6.80 -25.60
N ALA A 62 7.79 7.98 -26.04
CA ALA A 62 9.11 8.52 -25.72
C ALA A 62 9.19 9.08 -24.28
N LYS A 63 8.08 9.59 -23.75
CA LYS A 63 7.96 10.15 -22.41
C LYS A 63 6.63 9.69 -21.79
N ARG A 64 6.64 9.43 -20.48
CA ARG A 64 5.42 9.21 -19.71
C ARG A 64 4.94 10.52 -19.10
N ASP A 65 3.63 10.74 -19.15
CA ASP A 65 3.02 11.89 -18.50
C ASP A 65 2.94 11.68 -16.98
N THR A 66 2.97 12.79 -16.25
CA THR A 66 2.73 12.81 -14.81
C THR A 66 1.24 12.93 -14.57
N THR A 67 0.63 11.88 -14.06
CA THR A 67 -0.82 11.81 -13.86
C THR A 67 -1.14 11.58 -12.39
N ASN A 68 -2.06 12.39 -11.86
CA ASN A 68 -2.61 12.24 -10.52
C ASN A 68 -4.14 12.27 -10.61
N THR A 69 -4.74 11.13 -10.97
CA THR A 69 -6.20 11.03 -11.11
C THR A 69 -6.83 10.47 -9.84
N PRO A 70 -8.11 10.79 -9.57
CA PRO A 70 -8.85 10.15 -8.48
C PRO A 70 -8.88 8.62 -8.57
N LEU A 71 -8.75 8.06 -9.79
CA LEU A 71 -8.66 6.61 -10.00
C LEU A 71 -7.36 6.04 -9.40
N HIS A 72 -6.23 6.73 -9.50
CA HIS A 72 -4.97 6.31 -8.86
C HIS A 72 -5.13 6.23 -7.34
N ALA A 73 -5.71 7.29 -6.74
CA ALA A 73 -5.98 7.32 -5.30
C ALA A 73 -6.93 6.18 -4.88
N LEU A 74 -7.97 5.90 -5.67
CA LEU A 74 -8.91 4.81 -5.39
C LEU A 74 -8.22 3.44 -5.41
N VAL A 75 -7.32 3.20 -6.36
CA VAL A 75 -6.54 1.96 -6.43
C VAL A 75 -5.61 1.82 -5.21
N LEU A 76 -4.94 2.90 -4.80
CA LEU A 76 -4.04 2.89 -3.64
C LEU A 76 -4.78 2.66 -2.31
N LEU A 77 -5.98 3.21 -2.18
CA LEU A 77 -6.79 3.06 -0.96
C LEU A 77 -7.41 1.66 -0.83
N ASN A 78 -7.78 1.02 -1.95
CA ASN A 78 -8.62 -0.19 -1.92
C ASN A 78 -7.93 -1.46 -2.41
N GLY A 79 -6.85 -1.33 -3.18
CA GLY A 79 -6.15 -2.49 -3.72
C GLY A 79 -5.60 -3.37 -2.60
N THR A 80 -5.88 -4.68 -2.65
CA THR A 80 -5.44 -5.66 -1.63
C THR A 80 -3.94 -5.56 -1.33
N GLN A 81 -3.13 -5.39 -2.36
CA GLN A 81 -1.68 -5.19 -2.26
C GLN A 81 -1.31 -3.97 -1.41
N PHE A 82 -2.04 -2.85 -1.54
CA PHE A 82 -1.74 -1.59 -0.87
C PHE A 82 -2.30 -1.54 0.55
N VAL A 83 -3.49 -2.12 0.77
CA VAL A 83 -4.05 -2.31 2.12
C VAL A 83 -3.14 -3.22 2.94
N GLU A 84 -2.68 -4.34 2.36
CA GLU A 84 -1.72 -5.24 3.00
C GLU A 84 -0.37 -4.54 3.24
N ALA A 85 0.11 -3.73 2.29
CA ALA A 85 1.34 -2.96 2.47
C ALA A 85 1.24 -1.95 3.61
N SER A 86 0.10 -1.27 3.74
CA SER A 86 -0.20 -0.34 4.83
C SER A 86 -0.15 -1.04 6.18
N ARG A 87 -0.80 -2.20 6.30
CA ARG A 87 -0.78 -3.03 7.52
C ARG A 87 0.63 -3.50 7.88
N VAL A 88 1.38 -4.01 6.91
CA VAL A 88 2.72 -4.54 7.16
C VAL A 88 3.70 -3.41 7.51
N LEU A 89 3.49 -2.21 6.96
CA LEU A 89 4.24 -1.02 7.34
C LEU A 89 3.89 -0.57 8.76
N SER A 90 2.61 -0.55 9.15
CA SER A 90 2.20 -0.21 10.51
C SER A 90 2.76 -1.19 11.55
N GLU A 91 2.70 -2.50 11.28
CA GLU A 91 3.29 -3.53 12.16
C GLU A 91 4.79 -3.30 12.34
N ARG A 92 5.51 -3.02 11.24
CA ARG A 92 6.95 -2.74 11.30
C ARG A 92 7.26 -1.50 12.14
N LEU A 93 6.49 -0.43 11.95
CA LEU A 93 6.73 0.83 12.66
C LEU A 93 6.39 0.71 14.15
N LEU A 94 5.25 0.12 14.50
CA LEU A 94 4.88 -0.09 15.91
C LEU A 94 5.89 -0.97 16.64
N HIS A 95 6.43 -1.99 15.97
CA HIS A 95 7.53 -2.78 16.52
C HIS A 95 8.81 -1.95 16.72
N THR A 96 9.18 -1.09 15.77
CA THR A 96 10.40 -0.25 15.87
C THR A 96 10.30 0.82 16.96
N TYR A 97 9.13 1.44 17.11
CA TYR A 97 8.89 2.56 18.02
C TYR A 97 8.19 2.14 19.32
N SER A 98 8.27 0.86 19.70
CA SER A 98 7.72 0.34 20.97
C SER A 98 6.25 0.72 21.22
N ASN A 99 5.41 0.65 20.18
CA ASN A 99 4.00 1.07 20.15
C ASN A 99 3.72 2.57 20.30
N ASP A 100 4.72 3.45 20.19
CA ASP A 100 4.47 4.89 20.05
C ASP A 100 3.93 5.20 18.64
N SER A 101 2.63 5.46 18.57
CA SER A 101 1.94 5.74 17.32
C SER A 101 2.27 7.13 16.76
N SER A 102 2.68 8.09 17.59
CA SER A 102 3.04 9.45 17.15
C SER A 102 4.39 9.44 16.45
N GLU A 103 5.40 8.80 17.04
CA GLU A 103 6.71 8.68 16.37
C GLU A 103 6.63 7.79 15.13
N ALA A 104 5.83 6.73 15.20
CA ALA A 104 5.60 5.83 14.08
C ALA A 104 5.00 6.57 12.86
N ILE A 105 3.98 7.41 13.05
CA ILE A 105 3.34 8.11 11.92
C ILE A 105 4.24 9.19 11.31
N GLU A 106 5.05 9.88 12.12
CA GLU A 106 6.03 10.85 11.63
C GLU A 106 7.11 10.18 10.77
N HIS A 107 7.62 9.03 11.23
CA HIS A 107 8.59 8.27 10.45
C HIS A 107 7.96 7.67 9.20
N ALA A 108 6.69 7.22 9.26
CA ALA A 108 5.97 6.76 8.08
C ALA A 108 5.82 7.85 7.02
N PHE A 109 5.49 9.07 7.45
CA PHE A 109 5.40 10.22 6.57
C PHE A 109 6.73 10.44 5.84
N PHE A 110 7.84 10.45 6.56
CA PHE A 110 9.17 10.55 5.96
C PHE A 110 9.48 9.42 4.97
N LEU A 111 9.14 8.18 5.29
CA LEU A 111 9.37 7.05 4.39
C LEU A 111 8.57 7.14 3.08
N LEU A 112 7.39 7.74 3.10
CA LEU A 112 6.48 7.83 1.95
C LEU A 112 6.71 9.09 1.12
N THR A 113 6.93 10.25 1.76
CA THR A 113 7.06 11.56 1.09
C THR A 113 8.51 12.03 0.96
N SER A 114 9.47 11.33 1.58
CA SER A 114 10.89 11.72 1.66
C SER A 114 11.16 13.07 2.34
N ARG A 115 10.22 13.57 3.16
CA ARG A 115 10.38 14.77 4.00
C ARG A 115 9.73 14.59 5.36
N HIS A 116 10.12 15.39 6.34
CA HIS A 116 9.41 15.41 7.63
C HIS A 116 8.12 16.22 7.53
N PRO A 117 7.07 15.84 8.28
CA PRO A 117 5.85 16.64 8.37
C PRO A 117 6.15 17.96 9.10
N ASP A 118 5.46 19.02 8.73
CA ASP A 118 5.50 20.26 9.50
C ASP A 118 4.68 20.15 10.80
N LYS A 119 4.62 21.22 11.59
CA LYS A 119 3.94 21.23 12.89
C LYS A 119 2.44 21.03 12.78
N ASP A 120 1.80 21.44 11.69
CA ASP A 120 0.36 21.35 11.53
C ASP A 120 -0.03 20.01 10.90
N GLU A 121 0.73 19.54 9.92
CA GLU A 121 0.61 18.17 9.37
C GLU A 121 0.78 17.13 10.47
N ARG A 122 1.79 17.28 11.34
CA ARG A 122 2.02 16.40 12.48
C ARG A 122 0.80 16.31 13.38
N LYS A 123 0.19 17.45 13.73
CA LYS A 123 -1.01 17.49 14.58
C LYS A 123 -2.18 16.76 13.91
N ILE A 124 -2.36 16.96 12.60
CA ILE A 124 -3.43 16.30 11.83
C ILE A 124 -3.20 14.79 11.84
N LEU A 125 -1.99 14.32 11.56
CA LEU A 125 -1.65 12.91 11.50
C LEU A 125 -1.87 12.21 12.86
N VAL A 126 -1.38 12.80 13.94
CA VAL A 126 -1.57 12.24 15.30
C VAL A 126 -3.05 12.16 15.64
N LYS A 127 -3.79 13.24 15.38
CA LYS A 127 -5.24 13.27 15.61
C LYS A 127 -5.97 12.19 14.79
N MET A 128 -5.60 12.01 13.52
CA MET A 128 -6.22 10.97 12.68
C MET A 128 -5.96 9.57 13.24
N VAL A 129 -4.77 9.29 13.77
CA VAL A 129 -4.48 7.99 14.39
C VAL A 129 -5.30 7.79 15.67
N GLU A 130 -5.43 8.82 16.51
CA GLU A 130 -6.27 8.78 17.71
C GLU A 130 -7.76 8.55 17.37
N ASP A 131 -8.28 9.27 16.38
CA ASP A 131 -9.67 9.12 15.91
C ASP A 131 -9.92 7.69 15.39
N GLN A 132 -8.98 7.13 14.61
CA GLN A 132 -9.07 5.75 14.12
C GLN A 132 -8.95 4.73 15.25
N ARG A 133 -8.09 4.97 16.24
CA ARG A 133 -7.96 4.12 17.42
C ARG A 133 -9.28 4.03 18.18
N SER A 134 -9.90 5.17 18.50
CA SER A 134 -11.21 5.21 19.17
C SER A 134 -12.31 4.52 18.35
N TRP A 135 -12.26 4.62 17.02
CA TRP A 135 -13.18 3.89 16.15
C TRP A 135 -13.01 2.37 16.27
N TYR A 136 -11.78 1.86 16.19
CA TYR A 136 -11.51 0.42 16.27
C TYR A 136 -11.66 -0.16 17.68
N GLU A 137 -11.48 0.63 18.73
CA GLU A 137 -11.81 0.25 20.11
C GLU A 137 -13.31 -0.02 20.27
N SER A 138 -14.16 0.78 19.62
CA SER A 138 -15.62 0.56 19.60
C SER A 138 -16.07 -0.48 18.56
N HIS A 139 -15.26 -0.75 17.53
CA HIS A 139 -15.56 -1.72 16.47
C HIS A 139 -14.43 -2.75 16.24
N PRO A 140 -14.13 -3.65 17.20
CA PRO A 140 -13.02 -4.59 17.07
C PRO A 140 -13.14 -5.55 15.87
N GLN A 141 -14.37 -5.83 15.42
CA GLN A 141 -14.59 -6.68 14.25
C GLN A 141 -14.09 -6.03 12.95
N ASP A 142 -14.15 -4.71 12.84
CA ASP A 142 -13.69 -4.01 11.65
C ASP A 142 -12.15 -3.95 11.60
N ALA A 143 -11.50 -3.87 12.76
CA ALA A 143 -10.05 -4.05 12.86
C ALA A 143 -9.65 -5.44 12.31
N LYS A 144 -10.33 -6.50 12.75
CA LYS A 144 -10.07 -7.87 12.26
C LYS A 144 -10.28 -8.02 10.76
N LYS A 145 -11.33 -7.40 10.20
CA LYS A 145 -11.56 -7.40 8.74
C LYS A 145 -10.40 -6.75 7.99
N LEU A 146 -9.92 -5.59 8.45
CA LEU A 146 -8.80 -4.89 7.84
C LEU A 146 -7.51 -5.72 7.94
N LEU A 147 -7.24 -6.30 9.12
CA LEU A 147 -6.04 -7.10 9.35
C LEU A 147 -6.02 -8.40 8.53
N ALA A 148 -7.20 -8.95 8.20
CA ALA A 148 -7.35 -10.14 7.38
C ALA A 148 -7.10 -9.90 5.88
N VAL A 149 -6.89 -8.67 5.42
CA VAL A 149 -6.60 -8.38 4.01
C VAL A 149 -5.17 -8.77 3.66
N GLY A 150 -5.03 -9.61 2.62
CA GLY A 150 -3.76 -10.09 2.09
C GLY A 150 -3.42 -11.53 2.50
N GLN A 151 -2.20 -11.98 2.20
CA GLN A 151 -1.69 -13.33 2.50
C GLN A 151 -0.58 -13.32 3.56
N LYS A 152 -0.02 -12.16 3.90
CA LYS A 152 1.02 -12.03 4.92
C LYS A 152 0.40 -12.30 6.29
N VAL A 153 1.02 -13.20 7.05
CA VAL A 153 0.59 -13.55 8.41
C VAL A 153 0.64 -12.31 9.32
N ILE A 154 -0.36 -12.17 10.20
CA ILE A 154 -0.49 -11.08 11.17
C ILE A 154 0.53 -11.31 12.30
N ASN A 155 1.14 -10.24 12.80
CA ASN A 155 2.01 -10.32 13.97
C ASN A 155 1.18 -10.29 15.27
N GLU A 156 1.04 -11.45 15.92
CA GLU A 156 0.24 -11.64 17.14
C GLU A 156 0.80 -10.91 18.37
N ASN A 157 2.06 -10.45 18.33
CA ASN A 157 2.69 -9.75 19.45
C ASN A 157 2.31 -8.26 19.54
N LEU A 158 1.59 -7.74 18.56
CA LEU A 158 1.17 -6.33 18.50
C LEU A 158 -0.33 -6.20 18.77
N SER A 159 -0.73 -5.05 19.30
CA SER A 159 -2.14 -4.70 19.50
C SER A 159 -2.86 -4.61 18.15
N GLU A 160 -3.87 -5.46 17.94
CA GLU A 160 -4.68 -5.47 16.71
C GLU A 160 -5.28 -4.09 16.41
N ILE A 161 -5.72 -3.38 17.46
CA ILE A 161 -6.36 -2.06 17.38
C ILE A 161 -5.35 -1.01 16.92
N ASP A 162 -4.16 -0.97 17.53
CA ASP A 162 -3.14 0.03 17.19
C ASP A 162 -2.61 -0.20 15.76
N VAL A 163 -2.44 -1.47 15.36
CA VAL A 163 -2.06 -1.82 13.99
C VAL A 163 -3.13 -1.38 13.00
N ALA A 164 -4.42 -1.66 13.27
CA ALA A 164 -5.51 -1.26 12.39
C ALA A 164 -5.66 0.27 12.29
N ALA A 165 -5.54 0.97 13.41
CA ALA A 165 -5.62 2.42 13.46
C ALA A 165 -4.51 3.09 12.65
N LEU A 166 -3.26 2.69 12.87
CA LEU A 166 -2.13 3.22 12.11
C LEU A 166 -2.23 2.84 10.64
N SER A 167 -2.57 1.59 10.32
CA SER A 167 -2.73 1.10 8.94
C SER A 167 -3.76 1.93 8.14
N ALA A 168 -4.88 2.31 8.76
CA ALA A 168 -5.90 3.13 8.11
C ALA A 168 -5.37 4.52 7.71
N VAL A 169 -4.59 5.17 8.59
CA VAL A 169 -3.95 6.45 8.27
C VAL A 169 -2.85 6.27 7.21
N LEU A 170 -2.07 5.19 7.28
CA LEU A 170 -1.06 4.87 6.28
C LEU A 170 -1.65 4.63 4.88
N ALA A 171 -2.81 3.98 4.78
CA ALA A 171 -3.51 3.82 3.51
C ALA A 171 -3.85 5.18 2.88
N GLY A 172 -4.29 6.15 3.71
CA GLY A 172 -4.47 7.54 3.30
C GLY A 172 -3.18 8.20 2.83
N LEU A 173 -2.07 8.00 3.56
CA LEU A 173 -0.76 8.52 3.16
C LEU A 173 -0.22 7.88 1.89
N TYR A 174 -0.48 6.60 1.63
CA TYR A 174 -0.12 5.98 0.34
C TYR A 174 -0.82 6.66 -0.83
N ALA A 175 -2.08 7.08 -0.65
CA ALA A 175 -2.86 7.78 -1.67
C ALA A 175 -2.61 9.29 -1.73
N HIS A 176 -1.78 9.83 -0.83
CA HIS A 176 -1.41 11.24 -0.82
C HIS A 176 -0.54 11.58 -2.04
N ASP A 177 -0.72 12.76 -2.62
CA ASP A 177 -0.09 13.14 -3.90
C ASP A 177 1.44 13.14 -3.81
N GLU A 178 2.01 13.61 -2.69
CA GLU A 178 3.46 13.63 -2.47
C GLU A 178 4.09 12.22 -2.38
N SER A 179 3.30 11.19 -2.03
CA SER A 179 3.77 9.80 -1.99
C SER A 179 3.78 9.15 -3.37
N VAL A 180 3.01 9.68 -4.33
CA VAL A 180 2.76 9.06 -5.64
C VAL A 180 3.49 9.79 -6.75
N VAL A 181 3.45 11.12 -6.74
CA VAL A 181 3.98 11.95 -7.82
C VAL A 181 5.10 12.83 -7.28
N LYS A 182 6.28 12.68 -7.87
CA LYS A 182 7.41 13.57 -7.61
C LYS A 182 7.08 14.97 -8.16
N ARG A 183 6.99 15.96 -7.27
CA ARG A 183 6.92 17.39 -7.65
C ARG A 183 8.26 17.88 -8.22
#